data_AF-A0A4V3KVL7-F1
#
_entry.id   AF-A0A4V3KVL7-F1
#
_cell.length_a   1.000
_cell.length_b   1.000
_cell.length_c   1.000
_cell.angle_alpha   90.00
_cell.angle_beta   90.00
_cell.angle_gamma   90.00
#
_symmetry.space_group_name_H-M   'P 1'
#
loop_
_entity.id
_entity.type
_entity.pdbx_description
1 polymer ?
#
loop_
_entity_poly.entity_id
_entity_poly.type
_entity_poly.pdbx_seq_one_letter_code
_entity_poly.pdbx_strand_id
1 'polypeptide(L)'
;MPVKRRNGKKHVSAQVEAWAELFQTGSDGFGDLTDLGYAIEHNDPQKLADAPAAWARLGPAFLASRPDGWTAWAFQKFGDPRS
;
A
#
# COMPACT_ATOMS: atom_id res chain seq x y z
N MET A 1 20.44 -25.86 12.99
CA MET A 1 20.90 -24.90 11.96
C MET A 1 19.98 -23.68 12.00
N PRO A 2 20.44 -22.48 12.43
CA PRO A 2 19.61 -21.28 12.38
C PRO A 2 19.69 -20.70 10.96
N VAL A 3 18.63 -20.90 10.18
CA VAL A 3 18.49 -20.27 8.86
C VAL A 3 18.28 -18.77 9.06
N LYS A 4 19.26 -17.96 8.63
CA LYS A 4 19.15 -16.49 8.56
C LYS A 4 17.90 -16.13 7.76
N ARG A 5 16.86 -15.69 8.46
CA ARG A 5 15.57 -15.37 7.85
C ARG A 5 15.69 -14.10 7.02
N ARG A 6 15.61 -14.22 5.70
CA ARG A 6 15.33 -13.10 4.77
C ARG A 6 13.86 -12.66 4.97
N ASN A 7 13.52 -12.11 6.13
CA ASN A 7 12.14 -11.76 6.48
C ASN A 7 11.65 -10.44 5.86
N GLY A 8 12.55 -9.59 5.35
CA GLY A 8 12.17 -8.26 4.85
C GLY A 8 11.31 -8.28 3.58
N LYS A 9 11.64 -9.12 2.59
CA LYS A 9 10.97 -9.08 1.28
C LYS A 9 9.53 -9.60 1.30
N LYS A 10 9.25 -10.67 2.05
CA LYS A 10 7.89 -11.23 2.18
C LYS A 10 6.95 -10.26 2.92
N HIS A 11 7.48 -9.49 3.86
CA HIS A 11 6.71 -8.54 4.64
C HIS A 11 6.36 -7.28 3.84
N VAL A 12 7.22 -6.88 2.90
CA VAL A 12 6.93 -5.77 1.98
C VAL A 12 5.85 -6.17 0.97
N SER A 13 5.92 -7.37 0.38
CA SER A 13 4.89 -7.81 -0.57
C SER A 13 3.51 -7.90 0.07
N ALA A 14 3.40 -8.46 1.29
CA ALA A 14 2.12 -8.55 1.98
C ALA A 14 1.52 -7.16 2.29
N GLN A 15 2.36 -6.19 2.67
CA GLN A 15 1.91 -4.82 2.89
C GLN A 15 1.54 -4.11 1.59
N VAL A 16 2.24 -4.37 0.49
CA VAL A 16 1.87 -3.82 -0.82
C VAL A 16 0.48 -4.30 -1.23
N GLU A 17 0.18 -5.59 -1.03
CA GLU A 17 -1.15 -6.15 -1.31
C GLU A 17 -2.22 -5.53 -0.40
N ALA A 18 -1.97 -5.43 0.92
CA ALA A 18 -2.95 -4.83 1.84
C ALA A 18 -3.26 -3.36 1.53
N TRP A 19 -2.30 -2.59 1.03
CA TRP A 19 -2.50 -1.20 0.62
C TRP A 19 -2.97 -1.06 -0.84
N ALA A 20 -3.01 -2.14 -1.62
CA ALA A 20 -3.19 -2.09 -3.06
C ALA A 20 -4.53 -1.44 -3.47
N GLU A 21 -5.62 -1.83 -2.80
CA GLU A 21 -6.95 -1.30 -3.10
C GLU A 21 -7.04 0.19 -2.80
N LEU A 22 -6.52 0.61 -1.64
CA LEU A 22 -6.52 2.02 -1.25
C LEU A 22 -5.65 2.84 -2.20
N PHE A 23 -4.48 2.35 -2.61
CA PHE A 23 -3.67 3.04 -3.60
C PHE A 23 -4.35 3.13 -4.97
N GLN A 24 -5.07 2.09 -5.36
CA GLN A 24 -5.75 2.03 -6.64
C GLN A 24 -6.98 2.92 -6.70
N THR A 25 -7.83 2.88 -5.68
CA THR A 25 -9.19 3.44 -5.71
C THR A 25 -9.41 4.61 -4.74
N GLY A 26 -8.52 4.78 -3.75
CA GLY A 26 -8.74 5.69 -2.63
C GLY A 26 -9.64 5.13 -1.53
N SER A 27 -10.03 3.85 -1.62
CA SER A 27 -10.88 3.15 -0.66
C SER A 27 -10.30 1.77 -0.32
N ASP A 28 -10.56 1.33 0.90
CA ASP A 28 -10.30 -0.04 1.39
C ASP A 28 -11.64 -0.78 1.49
N GLY A 29 -12.18 -1.16 0.33
CA GLY A 29 -13.47 -1.83 0.19
C GLY A 29 -13.47 -3.26 0.73
N PHE A 30 -12.33 -3.96 0.63
CA PHE A 30 -12.15 -5.33 1.11
C PHE A 30 -11.74 -5.39 2.59
N GLY A 31 -11.32 -4.27 3.19
CA GLY A 31 -10.92 -4.23 4.60
C GLY A 31 -9.55 -4.85 4.85
N ASP A 32 -8.69 -4.93 3.83
CA ASP A 32 -7.37 -5.56 3.91
C ASP A 32 -6.43 -4.82 4.88
N LEU A 33 -6.69 -3.53 5.12
CA LEU A 33 -5.94 -2.75 6.10
C LEU A 33 -6.27 -3.13 7.55
N THR A 34 -7.34 -3.89 7.80
CA THR A 34 -7.67 -4.39 9.16
C THR A 34 -6.55 -5.28 9.70
N ASP A 35 -5.91 -6.07 8.85
CA ASP A 35 -4.77 -6.93 9.22
C ASP A 35 -3.52 -6.11 9.60
N LEU A 36 -3.47 -4.85 9.19
CA LEU A 36 -2.42 -3.89 9.56
C LEU A 36 -2.80 -3.04 10.79
N GLY A 37 -3.96 -3.29 11.39
CA GLY A 37 -4.43 -2.61 12.60
C GLY A 37 -5.33 -1.40 12.36
N TYR A 38 -5.78 -1.16 11.12
CA TYR A 38 -6.77 -0.12 10.85
C TYR A 38 -8.18 -0.58 11.19
N ALA A 39 -9.08 0.38 11.37
CA ALA A 39 -10.48 0.08 11.61
C ALA A 39 -11.12 -0.49 10.32
N ILE A 40 -12.14 -1.36 10.45
CA ILE A 40 -12.79 -1.98 9.27
C ILE A 40 -13.63 -0.97 8.47
N GLU A 41 -13.94 0.18 9.09
CA GLU A 41 -14.69 1.26 8.50
C GLU A 41 -14.05 1.76 7.20
N HIS A 42 -14.84 1.78 6.13
CA HIS A 42 -14.38 2.22 4.79
C HIS A 42 -13.87 3.66 4.78
N ASN A 43 -14.44 4.52 5.60
CA ASN A 43 -14.09 5.95 5.68
C ASN A 43 -13.23 6.28 6.90
N ASP A 44 -12.48 5.32 7.45
CA ASP A 44 -11.58 5.61 8.56
C ASP A 44 -10.58 6.71 8.16
N PRO A 45 -10.64 7.91 8.76
CA PRO A 45 -9.76 9.01 8.40
C PRO A 45 -8.29 8.70 8.68
N GLN A 46 -7.97 7.73 9.54
CA GLN A 46 -6.59 7.30 9.77
C GLN A 46 -5.98 6.66 8.53
N LYS A 47 -6.74 5.83 7.79
CA LYS A 47 -6.27 5.22 6.54
C LYS A 47 -5.81 6.27 5.53
N LEU A 48 -6.59 7.34 5.39
CA LEU A 48 -6.29 8.46 4.49
C LEU A 48 -5.15 9.34 5.02
N ALA A 49 -5.03 9.50 6.34
CA ALA A 49 -3.94 10.25 6.96
C ALA A 49 -2.59 9.55 6.79
N ASP A 50 -2.56 8.22 6.86
CA ASP A 50 -1.34 7.41 6.75
C ASP A 50 -1.01 6.99 5.31
N ALA A 51 -1.98 7.10 4.39
CA ALA A 51 -1.81 6.78 2.98
C ALA A 51 -0.60 7.48 2.30
N PRO A 52 -0.28 8.76 2.55
CA PRO A 52 0.92 9.39 1.97
C PRO A 52 2.23 8.72 2.44
N ALA A 53 2.32 8.38 3.73
CA ALA A 53 3.51 7.74 4.29
C ALA A 53 3.64 6.29 3.78
N ALA A 54 2.51 5.57 3.69
CA ALA A 54 2.47 4.25 3.08
C ALA A 54 2.86 4.32 1.59
N TRP A 55 2.37 5.32 0.86
CA TRP A 55 2.67 5.53 -0.56
C TRP A 55 4.16 5.79 -0.82
N ALA A 56 4.79 6.65 -0.02
CA ALA A 56 6.23 6.90 -0.13
C ALA A 56 7.08 5.63 0.04
N ARG A 57 6.63 4.69 0.91
CA ARG A 57 7.38 3.47 1.21
C ARG A 57 7.06 2.30 0.26
N LEU A 58 5.78 2.12 -0.08
CA LEU A 58 5.26 0.94 -0.77
C LEU A 58 4.90 1.23 -2.23
N GLY A 59 4.64 2.48 -2.57
CA GLY A 59 4.27 2.94 -3.91
C GLY A 59 5.25 2.51 -5.01
N PRO A 60 6.59 2.56 -4.82
CA PRO A 60 7.51 2.11 -5.85
C PRO A 60 7.36 0.62 -6.19
N ALA A 61 7.14 -0.22 -5.17
CA ALA A 61 6.91 -1.65 -5.33
C ALA A 61 5.53 -1.96 -5.91
N PHE A 62 4.51 -1.20 -5.50
CA PHE A 62 3.17 -1.27 -6.06
C PHE A 62 3.13 -0.90 -7.54
N LEU A 63 3.83 0.16 -7.95
CA LEU A 63 3.91 0.56 -9.36
C LEU A 63 4.74 -0.40 -10.20
N ALA A 64 5.77 -1.04 -9.62
CA ALA A 64 6.62 -1.98 -10.34
C ALA A 64 5.91 -3.28 -10.78
N SER A 65 4.78 -3.63 -10.15
CA SER A 65 3.97 -4.79 -10.53
C SER A 65 2.87 -4.47 -11.55
N ARG A 66 2.79 -3.21 -12.02
CA ARG A 66 1.70 -2.72 -12.87
C ARG A 66 2.20 -2.37 -14.28
N PRO A 67 1.32 -2.42 -15.30
CA PRO A 67 1.69 -2.05 -16.66
C PRO A 67 2.08 -0.57 -16.76
N ASP A 68 2.98 -0.25 -17.70
CA ASP A 68 3.32 1.13 -18.04
C ASP A 68 2.07 1.91 -18.50
N GLY A 69 1.94 3.15 -18.04
CA GLY A 69 0.78 4.02 -18.34
C GLY A 69 -0.43 3.82 -17.42
N TRP A 70 -0.37 2.86 -16.49
CA TRP A 70 -1.39 2.70 -15.46
C TRP A 70 -1.28 3.80 -14.40
N THR A 71 -2.40 4.43 -14.05
CA THR A 71 -2.44 5.55 -13.08
C THR A 71 -3.30 5.18 -11.87
N ALA A 72 -2.65 5.04 -10.71
CA ALA A 72 -3.32 4.80 -9.44
C ALA A 72 -3.94 6.10 -8.88
N TRP A 73 -5.01 5.99 -8.08
CA TRP A 73 -5.54 7.13 -7.32
C TRP A 73 -4.44 7.79 -6.46
N ALA A 74 -3.63 7.00 -5.77
CA ALA A 74 -2.53 7.51 -4.94
C ALA A 74 -1.48 8.29 -5.75
N PHE A 75 -1.23 7.90 -7.00
CA PHE A 75 -0.34 8.66 -7.89
C PHE A 75 -0.93 10.02 -8.24
N GLN A 76 -2.24 10.10 -8.51
CA GLN A 76 -2.91 11.39 -8.78
C GLN A 76 -3.00 12.26 -7.53
N LYS A 77 -3.19 11.64 -6.36
CA LYS A 77 -3.42 12.36 -5.10
C LYS A 77 -2.13 12.82 -4.44
N PHE A 78 -1.08 12.00 -4.48
CA PHE A 78 0.17 12.22 -3.76
C PHE A 78 1.38 12.43 -4.68
N GLY A 79 1.26 12.13 -5.98
CA GLY A 79 2.35 12.23 -6.95
C GLY A 79 3.17 10.96 -7.09
N ASP A 80 4.30 11.07 -7.79
CA ASP A 80 5.24 9.97 -7.97
C ASP A 80 5.96 9.68 -6.63
N PRO A 81 5.85 8.45 -6.08
CA PRO A 81 6.50 8.10 -4.81
C PRO A 81 8.03 8.02 -4.91
N ARG A 82 8.61 8.22 -6.09
CA ARG A 82 10.05 8.19 -6.37
C ARG A 82 10.66 9.59 -6.52
N SER A 83 9.86 10.67 -6.53
CA SER A 83 10.34 12.05 -6.71
C SER A 83 10.79 12.72 -5.42
#